data_AF-A0A7Y3A241-F1
#
_entry.id   AF-A0A7Y3A241-F1
#
_cell.length_a   1.000
_cell.length_b   1.000
_cell.length_c   1.000
_cell.angle_alpha   90.00
_cell.angle_beta   90.00
_cell.angle_gamma   90.00
#
_symmetry.space_group_name_H-M   'P 1'
#
loop_
_entity.id
_entity.type
_entity.pdbx_description
1 polymer ?
#
loop_
_entity_poly.entity_id
_entity_poly.type
_entity_poly.pdbx_seq_one_letter_code
_entity_poly.pdbx_strand_id
1 'polypeptide(L)'
;RHAWRISALYGQFEADDSKSDDPRRIERDYALKNSTFIELSAGMEFTFLEFNMHNGGRISTPYIYSGITATNYDNYYFNNGVQTDESPGNWAFGIPMVLGFKMMVSDHIVLAGEIGARYTFTDELDGSVPESEELAAFRFGNLNNNDWYTFTGITVTYTFGRRPCYCDF
;
A
#
# COMPACT_ATOMS: atom_id res chain seq x y z
N ARG A 1 19.48 -13.12 -6.66
CA ARG A 1 18.66 -12.09 -7.35
C ARG A 1 17.40 -11.77 -6.54
N HIS A 2 17.51 -11.75 -5.21
CA HIS A 2 16.42 -11.45 -4.30
C HIS A 2 16.94 -10.49 -3.23
N ALA A 3 16.07 -9.63 -2.73
CA ALA A 3 16.34 -8.75 -1.61
C ALA A 3 15.19 -8.83 -0.63
N TRP A 4 15.49 -8.74 0.67
CA TRP A 4 14.48 -8.51 1.67
C TRP A 4 14.13 -7.02 1.66
N ARG A 5 12.84 -6.71 1.67
CA ARG A 5 12.33 -5.33 1.73
C ARG A 5 11.38 -5.22 2.91
N ILE A 6 11.60 -4.18 3.72
CA ILE A 6 10.73 -3.76 4.80
C ILE A 6 10.37 -2.30 4.52
N SER A 7 9.09 -1.95 4.65
CA SER A 7 8.61 -0.59 4.46
C SER A 7 7.52 -0.24 5.45
N ALA A 8 7.45 1.04 5.78
CA ALA A 8 6.36 1.65 6.53
C ALA A 8 5.77 2.79 5.71
N LEU A 9 4.45 2.85 5.58
CA LEU A 9 3.71 3.93 4.93
C LEU A 9 2.77 4.56 5.95
N TYR A 10 2.57 5.87 5.83
CA TYR A 10 1.60 6.62 6.60
C TYR A 10 0.82 7.50 5.63
N GLY A 11 -0.50 7.53 5.76
CA GLY A 11 -1.35 8.26 4.85
C GLY A 11 -2.73 8.49 5.41
N GLN A 12 -3.58 9.08 4.56
CA GLN A 12 -4.98 9.33 4.87
C GLN A 12 -5.84 8.85 3.70
N PHE A 13 -6.97 8.24 4.02
CA PHE A 13 -8.03 7.93 3.09
C PHE A 13 -9.05 9.07 3.06
N GLU A 14 -9.48 9.40 1.84
CA GLU A 14 -10.55 10.34 1.55
C GLU A 14 -11.49 9.66 0.55
N ALA A 15 -12.79 9.69 0.83
CA ALA A 15 -13.83 9.24 -0.10
C ALA A 15 -14.98 10.25 -0.09
N ASP A 16 -15.53 10.53 -1.27
CA ASP A 16 -16.59 11.52 -1.47
C ASP A 16 -17.55 11.01 -2.54
N ASP A 17 -18.68 10.49 -2.10
CA ASP A 17 -19.69 9.86 -2.96
C ASP A 17 -20.32 10.86 -3.94
N SER A 18 -20.36 12.16 -3.60
CA SER A 18 -20.90 13.21 -4.46
C SER A 18 -20.12 13.36 -5.78
N LYS A 19 -18.86 12.90 -5.80
CA LYS A 19 -17.98 12.91 -6.97
C LYS A 19 -17.96 11.58 -7.72
N SER A 20 -18.80 10.63 -7.35
CA SER A 20 -18.85 9.31 -7.99
C SER A 20 -19.59 9.33 -9.32
N ASP A 21 -19.17 8.50 -10.27
CA ASP A 21 -19.91 8.25 -11.52
C ASP A 21 -21.12 7.31 -11.33
N ASP A 22 -21.26 6.67 -10.16
CA ASP A 22 -22.36 5.77 -9.84
C ASP A 22 -23.55 6.56 -9.24
N PRO A 23 -24.72 6.61 -9.91
CA PRO A 23 -25.89 7.32 -9.41
C PRO A 23 -26.34 6.88 -8.00
N ARG A 24 -26.10 5.62 -7.62
CA ARG A 24 -26.45 5.11 -6.28
C ARG A 24 -25.53 5.65 -5.20
N ARG A 25 -24.26 5.90 -5.52
CA ARG A 25 -23.30 6.53 -4.60
C ARG A 25 -23.65 8.01 -4.45
N ILE A 26 -23.94 8.70 -5.56
CA ILE A 26 -24.39 10.09 -5.53
C ILE A 26 -25.67 10.24 -4.69
N GLU A 27 -26.63 9.31 -4.79
CA GLU A 27 -27.85 9.31 -3.96
C GLU A 27 -27.58 9.05 -2.47
N ARG A 28 -26.52 8.29 -2.16
CA ARG A 28 -26.09 7.99 -0.78
C ARG A 28 -25.35 9.16 -0.12
N ASP A 29 -24.57 9.92 -0.88
CA ASP A 29 -23.90 11.18 -0.48
C ASP A 29 -23.02 11.06 0.79
N TYR A 30 -22.29 9.95 0.95
CA TYR A 30 -21.34 9.80 2.06
C TYR A 30 -19.98 10.43 1.76
N ALA A 31 -19.41 11.08 2.76
CA ALA A 31 -18.06 11.63 2.70
C ALA A 31 -17.24 11.08 3.88
N LEU A 32 -16.19 10.32 3.55
CA LEU A 32 -15.16 9.89 4.49
C LEU A 32 -14.01 10.89 4.42
N LYS A 33 -13.76 11.60 5.52
CA LYS A 33 -12.66 12.57 5.61
C LYS A 33 -11.68 12.17 6.69
N ASN A 34 -10.39 12.36 6.38
CA ASN A 34 -9.26 12.25 7.31
C ASN A 34 -9.13 10.89 8.02
N SER A 35 -9.54 9.79 7.39
CA SER A 35 -9.28 8.46 7.95
C SER A 35 -7.78 8.17 7.84
N THR A 36 -7.08 8.07 8.96
CA THR A 36 -5.62 7.91 8.97
C THR A 36 -5.25 6.43 8.95
N PHE A 37 -4.18 6.08 8.22
CA PHE A 37 -3.66 4.72 8.22
C PHE A 37 -2.14 4.66 8.30
N ILE A 38 -1.64 3.58 8.92
CA ILE A 38 -0.23 3.18 8.93
C ILE A 38 -0.14 1.78 8.36
N GLU A 39 0.64 1.59 7.30
CA GLU A 39 0.91 0.27 6.73
C GLU A 39 2.35 -0.14 7.01
N LEU A 40 2.54 -1.32 7.58
CA LEU A 40 3.82 -2.00 7.66
C LEU A 40 3.85 -3.14 6.65
N SER A 41 4.93 -3.25 5.88
CA SER A 41 5.12 -4.32 4.91
C SER A 41 6.49 -4.95 5.06
N ALA A 42 6.54 -6.28 4.98
CA ALA A 42 7.79 -7.04 4.95
C ALA A 42 7.67 -8.18 3.94
N GLY A 43 8.71 -8.37 3.13
CA GLY A 43 8.67 -9.36 2.07
C GLY A 43 9.95 -9.46 1.26
N MET A 44 9.80 -10.05 0.08
CA MET A 44 10.90 -10.29 -0.85
C MET A 44 10.66 -9.56 -2.15
N GLU A 45 11.70 -8.89 -2.61
CA GLU A 45 11.80 -8.32 -3.94
C GLU A 45 12.63 -9.25 -4.82
N PHE A 46 12.11 -9.63 -5.97
CA PHE A 46 12.80 -10.41 -6.98
C PHE A 46 13.09 -9.56 -8.21
N THR A 47 14.36 -9.52 -8.62
CA THR A 47 14.83 -8.81 -9.81
C THR A 47 15.06 -9.78 -10.96
N PHE A 48 14.44 -9.52 -12.11
CA PHE A 48 14.59 -10.40 -13.28
C PHE A 48 16.00 -10.31 -13.89
N LEU A 49 16.51 -9.08 -14.02
CA LEU A 49 17.85 -8.83 -14.55
C LEU A 49 18.85 -8.63 -13.41
N GLU A 50 20.13 -8.84 -13.72
CA GLU A 50 21.18 -8.69 -12.73
C GLU A 50 21.35 -7.22 -12.39
N PHE A 51 20.98 -6.86 -11.15
CA PHE A 51 21.09 -5.50 -10.65
C PHE A 51 22.33 -5.35 -9.78
N ASN A 52 23.48 -5.14 -10.42
CA ASN A 52 24.76 -4.95 -9.73
C ASN A 52 25.36 -3.58 -10.07
N MET A 53 25.15 -2.60 -9.19
CA MET A 53 25.60 -1.21 -9.37
C MET A 53 27.12 -1.05 -9.49
N HIS A 54 27.90 -2.11 -9.25
CA HIS A 54 29.36 -2.05 -9.28
C HIS A 54 30.00 -2.46 -10.61
N ASN A 55 29.21 -2.92 -11.59
CA ASN A 55 29.74 -3.34 -12.91
C ASN A 55 29.95 -2.17 -13.89
N GLY A 56 29.89 -0.92 -13.42
CA GLY A 56 30.34 0.26 -14.18
C GLY A 56 29.47 0.65 -15.38
N GLY A 57 28.18 0.31 -15.39
CA GLY A 57 27.25 0.60 -16.49
C GLY A 57 25.87 1.05 -16.01
N ARG A 58 25.08 1.64 -16.92
CA ARG A 58 23.65 1.92 -16.67
C ARG A 58 22.90 0.60 -16.60
N ILE A 59 22.37 0.27 -15.43
CA ILE A 59 21.66 -0.98 -15.18
C ILE A 59 20.22 -0.66 -14.83
N SER A 60 19.31 -1.40 -15.42
CA SER A 60 17.89 -1.33 -15.14
C SER A 60 17.28 -2.72 -15.09
N THR A 61 16.30 -2.93 -14.23
CA THR A 61 15.59 -4.19 -14.14
C THR A 61 14.13 -3.97 -13.78
N PRO A 62 13.20 -4.71 -14.41
CA PRO A 62 11.91 -4.93 -13.79
C PRO A 62 12.10 -5.77 -12.52
N TYR A 63 11.20 -5.59 -11.56
CA TYR A 63 11.14 -6.38 -10.33
C TYR A 63 9.70 -6.66 -9.95
N ILE A 64 9.52 -7.72 -9.18
CA ILE A 64 8.28 -8.00 -8.46
C ILE A 64 8.57 -7.98 -6.97
N TYR A 65 7.61 -7.50 -6.17
CA TYR A 65 7.66 -7.58 -4.72
C TYR A 65 6.35 -8.16 -4.19
N SER A 66 6.48 -9.08 -3.23
CA SER A 66 5.36 -9.60 -2.47
C SER A 66 5.80 -9.99 -1.06
N GLY A 67 4.85 -10.15 -0.15
CA GLY A 67 5.12 -10.36 1.26
C GLY A 67 3.86 -10.35 2.10
N ILE A 68 3.96 -9.74 3.28
CA ILE A 68 2.85 -9.57 4.22
C ILE A 68 2.75 -8.08 4.54
N THR A 69 1.51 -7.58 4.63
CA THR A 69 1.20 -6.23 5.10
C THR A 69 0.37 -6.29 6.38
N ALA A 70 0.60 -5.34 7.27
CA ALA A 70 -0.22 -5.06 8.44
C ALA A 70 -0.58 -3.58 8.40
N THR A 71 -1.84 -3.26 8.16
CA THR A 71 -2.36 -1.90 8.06
C THR A 71 -3.15 -1.59 9.32
N ASN A 72 -2.69 -0.62 10.10
CA ASN A 72 -3.46 -0.04 11.17
C ASN A 72 -4.30 1.10 10.60
N TYR A 73 -5.61 1.09 10.86
CA TYR A 73 -6.53 2.08 10.34
C TYR A 73 -7.62 2.39 11.37
N ASP A 74 -8.21 3.58 11.26
CA ASP A 74 -9.35 3.99 12.08
C ASP A 74 -10.65 3.55 11.39
N ASN A 75 -11.53 2.87 12.13
CA ASN A 75 -12.80 2.41 11.60
C ASN A 75 -13.91 3.44 11.84
N TYR A 76 -14.75 3.65 10.83
CA TYR A 76 -15.85 4.60 10.83
C TYR A 76 -17.11 3.92 10.32
N TYR A 77 -18.24 4.33 10.87
CA TYR A 77 -19.56 3.94 10.37
C TYR A 77 -20.39 5.18 10.06
N PHE A 78 -21.39 5.01 9.19
CA PHE A 78 -22.29 6.09 8.80
C PHE A 78 -23.65 5.93 9.48
N ASN A 79 -23.97 6.84 10.40
CA ASN A 79 -25.28 6.91 11.03
C ASN A 79 -26.08 8.05 10.40
N ASN A 80 -27.14 7.73 9.65
CA ASN A 80 -27.95 8.72 8.92
C ASN A 80 -27.12 9.69 8.05
N GLY A 81 -26.07 9.20 7.40
CA GLY A 81 -25.18 10.00 6.54
C GLY A 81 -24.10 10.79 7.28
N VAL A 82 -24.00 10.67 8.60
CA VAL A 82 -22.93 11.29 9.39
C VAL A 82 -21.85 10.25 9.71
N GLN A 83 -20.61 10.55 9.29
CA GLN A 83 -19.41 9.79 9.68
C GLN A 83 -19.28 9.82 11.21
N THR A 84 -19.32 8.65 11.83
CA THR A 84 -19.18 8.47 13.28
C THR A 84 -18.04 7.49 13.55
N ASP A 85 -17.19 7.82 14.53
CA ASP A 85 -16.06 6.97 14.91
C ASP A 85 -16.58 5.73 15.65
N GLU A 86 -16.12 4.54 15.23
CA GLU A 86 -16.41 3.29 15.95
C GLU A 86 -15.30 2.96 16.94
N SER A 87 -14.10 2.68 16.41
CA SER A 87 -12.95 2.25 17.18
C SER A 87 -11.66 2.66 16.48
N PRO A 88 -10.73 3.34 17.18
CA PRO A 88 -9.42 3.63 16.64
C PRO A 88 -8.51 2.40 16.69
N GLY A 89 -7.69 2.22 15.65
CA GLY A 89 -6.55 1.31 15.69
C GLY A 89 -6.82 -0.17 15.37
N ASN A 90 -7.74 -0.45 14.45
CA ASN A 90 -7.96 -1.80 13.92
C ASN A 90 -6.82 -2.23 12.99
N TRP A 91 -6.60 -3.55 12.88
CA TRP A 91 -5.49 -4.13 12.11
C TRP A 91 -5.99 -4.98 10.95
N ALA A 92 -5.67 -4.56 9.73
CA ALA A 92 -5.91 -5.29 8.50
C ALA A 92 -4.63 -5.97 8.02
N PHE A 93 -4.62 -7.30 7.94
CA PHE A 93 -3.54 -8.04 7.31
C PHE A 93 -3.80 -8.23 5.82
N GLY A 94 -2.74 -8.31 5.02
CA GLY A 94 -2.88 -8.47 3.57
C GLY A 94 -1.65 -9.00 2.86
N ILE A 95 -1.82 -9.23 1.57
CA ILE A 95 -0.75 -9.64 0.65
C ILE A 95 -0.56 -8.52 -0.39
N PRO A 96 0.61 -7.85 -0.40
CA PRO A 96 0.97 -6.92 -1.45
C PRO A 96 1.43 -7.68 -2.70
N MET A 97 0.96 -7.24 -3.86
CA MET A 97 1.41 -7.67 -5.17
C MET A 97 1.90 -6.43 -5.92
N VAL A 98 3.22 -6.27 -6.00
CA VAL A 98 3.85 -5.08 -6.55
C VAL A 98 4.66 -5.44 -7.79
N LEU A 99 4.46 -4.68 -8.85
CA LEU A 99 5.28 -4.68 -10.06
C LEU A 99 6.01 -3.34 -10.13
N GLY A 100 7.30 -3.39 -10.39
CA GLY A 100 8.11 -2.19 -10.49
C GLY A 100 9.21 -2.29 -11.52
N PHE A 101 9.77 -1.14 -11.85
CA PHE A 101 10.94 -1.01 -12.70
C PHE A 101 11.91 -0.06 -12.01
N LYS A 102 13.16 -0.50 -11.86
CA LYS A 102 14.21 0.32 -11.26
C LYS A 102 15.40 0.48 -12.20
N MET A 103 15.99 1.65 -12.20
CA MET A 103 17.15 2.02 -12.99
C MET A 103 18.15 2.82 -12.18
N MET A 104 19.43 2.53 -12.41
CA MET A 104 20.54 3.28 -11.87
C MET A 104 20.75 4.55 -12.70
N VAL A 105 20.71 5.72 -12.05
CA VAL A 105 20.95 7.02 -12.69
C VAL A 105 22.37 7.52 -12.42
N SER A 106 22.90 7.22 -11.23
CA SER A 106 24.25 7.54 -10.80
C SER A 106 24.79 6.41 -9.92
N ASP A 107 26.08 6.41 -9.61
CA ASP A 107 26.75 5.42 -8.76
C ASP A 107 26.10 5.23 -7.38
N HIS A 108 25.34 6.23 -6.93
CA HIS A 108 24.69 6.24 -5.63
C HIS A 108 23.16 6.42 -5.70
N ILE A 109 22.58 6.63 -6.89
CA ILE A 109 21.17 6.98 -7.03
C ILE A 109 20.47 6.00 -7.96
N VAL A 110 19.40 5.39 -7.44
CA VAL A 110 18.49 4.53 -8.18
C VAL A 110 17.11 5.19 -8.20
N LEU A 111 16.51 5.25 -9.38
CA LEU A 111 15.11 5.62 -9.55
C LEU A 111 14.29 4.35 -9.76
N ALA A 112 13.12 4.29 -9.14
CA ALA A 112 12.17 3.22 -9.35
C ALA A 112 10.75 3.77 -9.55
N GLY A 113 9.98 3.16 -10.42
CA GLY A 113 8.54 3.33 -10.48
C GLY A 113 7.87 2.03 -10.09
N GLU A 114 6.82 2.10 -9.29
CA GLU A 114 6.06 0.92 -8.86
C GLU A 114 4.55 1.15 -8.89
N ILE A 115 3.85 0.07 -9.21
CA ILE A 115 2.41 -0.09 -9.08
C ILE A 115 2.16 -1.36 -8.28
N GLY A 116 1.28 -1.31 -7.30
CA GLY A 116 0.95 -2.50 -6.55
C GLY A 116 -0.40 -2.46 -5.89
N ALA A 117 -1.09 -3.59 -5.97
CA ALA A 117 -2.33 -3.83 -5.26
C ALA A 117 -2.02 -4.52 -3.93
N ARG A 118 -2.71 -4.12 -2.87
CA ARG A 118 -2.69 -4.79 -1.56
C ARG A 118 -4.04 -5.41 -1.35
N TYR A 119 -4.06 -6.74 -1.38
CA TYR A 119 -5.26 -7.49 -1.06
C TYR A 119 -5.35 -7.62 0.46
N THR A 120 -6.34 -7.01 1.09
CA THR A 120 -6.56 -7.14 2.52
C THR A 120 -7.49 -8.31 2.83
N PHE A 121 -7.29 -8.95 3.98
CA PHE A 121 -8.15 -10.03 4.46
C PHE A 121 -9.35 -9.52 5.28
N THR A 122 -9.64 -8.22 5.20
CA THR A 122 -10.78 -7.55 5.84
C THR A 122 -11.58 -6.77 4.81
N ASP A 123 -12.82 -6.46 5.17
CA ASP A 123 -13.83 -5.70 4.40
C ASP A 123 -14.18 -4.37 5.10
N GLU A 124 -13.38 -3.99 6.09
CA GLU A 124 -13.63 -2.87 7.00
C GLU A 124 -12.88 -1.60 6.59
N LEU A 125 -12.01 -1.67 5.57
CA LEU A 125 -11.02 -0.62 5.28
C LEU A 125 -11.68 0.64 4.68
N ASP A 126 -12.81 0.49 3.99
CA ASP A 126 -13.59 1.58 3.41
C ASP A 126 -14.74 2.09 4.30
N GLY A 127 -14.88 1.55 5.52
CA GLY A 127 -15.95 1.89 6.48
C GLY A 127 -17.34 1.38 6.08
N SER A 128 -17.41 0.45 5.11
CA SER A 128 -18.67 -0.19 4.70
C SER A 128 -19.15 -1.26 5.67
N VAL A 129 -18.23 -1.81 6.48
CA VAL A 129 -18.50 -2.84 7.49
C VAL A 129 -18.04 -2.36 8.87
N PRO A 130 -18.98 -2.05 9.78
CA PRO A 130 -18.65 -1.84 11.19
C PRO A 130 -18.15 -3.14 11.83
N GLU A 131 -17.19 -3.02 12.74
CA GLU A 131 -16.56 -4.14 13.47
C GLU A 131 -17.57 -4.81 14.42
N SER A 132 -18.39 -4.01 15.11
CA SER A 132 -19.38 -4.47 16.06
C SER A 132 -20.62 -5.08 15.38
N GLU A 133 -20.98 -6.31 15.77
CA GLU A 133 -22.21 -6.97 15.29
C GLU A 133 -23.48 -6.18 15.65
N GLU A 134 -23.44 -5.37 16.71
CA GLU A 134 -24.56 -4.50 17.11
C GLU A 134 -24.80 -3.37 16.09
N LEU A 135 -23.78 -3.02 15.30
CA LEU A 135 -23.83 -2.01 14.23
C LEU A 135 -24.02 -2.64 12.85
N ALA A 136 -24.31 -3.94 12.76
CA ALA A 136 -24.52 -4.62 11.48
C ALA A 136 -25.61 -4.00 10.59
N ALA A 137 -26.55 -3.24 11.19
CA ALA A 137 -27.59 -2.50 10.47
C ALA A 137 -27.04 -1.32 9.63
N PHE A 138 -25.83 -0.85 9.92
CA PHE A 138 -25.15 0.24 9.19
C PHE A 138 -24.24 -0.27 8.07
N ARG A 139 -24.19 -1.58 7.84
CA ARG A 139 -23.43 -2.17 6.73
C ARG A 139 -24.01 -1.74 5.39
N PHE A 140 -23.13 -1.41 4.45
CA PHE A 140 -23.53 -1.08 3.08
C PHE A 140 -22.52 -1.66 2.07
N GLY A 141 -22.83 -1.63 0.78
CA GLY A 141 -21.91 -2.16 -0.24
C GLY A 141 -21.94 -3.68 -0.38
N ASN A 142 -20.81 -4.27 -0.77
CA ASN A 142 -20.70 -5.70 -1.09
C ASN A 142 -19.87 -6.44 -0.04
N LEU A 143 -20.57 -7.00 0.94
CA LEU A 143 -20.00 -7.72 2.09
C LEU A 143 -19.28 -9.05 1.75
N ASN A 144 -19.30 -9.46 0.48
CA ASN A 144 -18.71 -10.71 0.02
C ASN A 144 -17.36 -10.51 -0.68
N ASN A 145 -16.84 -9.28 -0.75
CA ASN A 145 -15.62 -8.98 -1.48
C ASN A 145 -14.67 -8.13 -0.63
N ASN A 146 -13.68 -8.78 -0.04
CA ASN A 146 -12.63 -8.11 0.72
C ASN A 146 -12.05 -6.89 0.00
N ASP A 147 -11.70 -5.91 0.81
CA ASP A 147 -11.12 -4.67 0.33
C ASP A 147 -9.72 -4.90 -0.27
N TRP A 148 -9.41 -4.05 -1.24
CA TRP A 148 -8.11 -3.97 -1.86
C TRP A 148 -7.86 -2.52 -2.27
N TYR A 149 -6.63 -2.07 -2.08
CA TYR A 149 -6.23 -0.73 -2.50
C TYR A 149 -4.96 -0.77 -3.32
N THR A 150 -4.84 0.21 -4.22
CA THR A 150 -3.71 0.31 -5.14
C THR A 150 -2.82 1.48 -4.75
N PHE A 151 -1.52 1.23 -4.74
CA PHE A 151 -0.49 2.25 -4.60
C PHE A 151 0.29 2.36 -5.90
N THR A 152 0.51 3.59 -6.35
CA THR A 152 1.44 3.90 -7.45
C THR A 152 2.41 4.96 -6.96
N GLY A 153 3.69 4.80 -7.28
CA GLY A 153 4.70 5.69 -6.74
C GLY A 153 5.99 5.70 -7.54
N ILE A 154 6.74 6.78 -7.36
CA ILE A 154 8.12 6.92 -7.84
C ILE A 154 9.01 7.03 -6.61
N THR A 155 10.06 6.22 -6.57
CA THR A 155 10.99 6.13 -5.44
C THR A 155 12.38 6.54 -5.89
N VAL A 156 13.04 7.36 -5.07
CA VAL A 156 14.46 7.68 -5.19
C VAL A 156 15.19 6.95 -4.07
N THR A 157 16.11 6.06 -4.42
CA THR A 157 16.92 5.32 -3.46
C THR A 157 18.37 5.79 -3.54
N TYR A 158 18.93 6.13 -2.39
CA TYR A 158 20.36 6.44 -2.26
C TYR A 158 21.09 5.26 -1.63
N THR A 159 22.21 4.85 -2.22
CA THR A 159 22.95 3.65 -1.80
C THR A 159 24.26 4.03 -1.13
N PHE A 160 24.43 3.60 0.12
CA PHE A 160 25.64 3.83 0.91
C PHE A 160 26.53 2.57 0.87
N GLY A 161 27.84 2.77 0.69
CA GLY A 161 28.82 1.70 0.74
C GLY A 161 29.84 1.78 -0.39
N ARG A 162 31.11 1.55 -0.07
CA ARG A 162 32.18 1.30 -1.05
C ARG A 162 32.50 -0.19 -1.01
N ARG A 163 32.94 -0.77 -2.13
CA ARG A 163 33.48 -2.13 -2.12
C ARG A 163 34.58 -2.22 -1.07
N PRO A 164 34.63 -3.27 -0.22
CA PRO A 164 35.84 -3.57 0.53
C PRO A 164 36.97 -3.73 -0.50
N CYS A 165 37.97 -2.86 -0.43
CA CYS A 165 39.20 -3.04 -1.16
C CYS A 165 39.92 -4.21 -0.51
N TYR A 166 39.70 -5.42 -1.01
CA TYR A 166 40.59 -6.52 -0.69
C TYR A 166 41.89 -6.26 -1.46
N CYS A 167 42.96 -5.97 -0.72
CA CYS A 167 44.30 -6.05 -1.28
C CYS A 167 44.57 -7.54 -1.53
N ASP A 168 44.70 -7.95 -2.79
CA ASP A 168 45.40 -9.19 -3.11
C ASP A 168 46.86 -8.99 -2.67
N PHE A 169 47.30 -9.76 -1.67
CA PHE A 169 48.70 -9.87 -1.27
C PHE A 169 49.35 -11.06 -2.00
#